data_AF-A0A4P9Z6M8-F1
#
_entry.id   AF-A0A4P9Z6M8-F1
#
_cell.length_a   1.000
_cell.length_b   1.000
_cell.length_c   1.000
_cell.angle_alpha   90.00
_cell.angle_beta   90.00
_cell.angle_gamma   90.00
#
_symmetry.space_group_name_H-M   'P 1'
#
loop_
_entity.id
_entity.type
_entity.pdbx_description
1 polymer ?
#
loop_
_entity_poly.entity_id
_entity_poly.type
_entity_poly.pdbx_seq_one_letter_code
_entity_poly.pdbx_strand_id
1 'polypeptide(L)'
;MFLLAAAGAASAAEPLGEWKVEDDKATIRIVECNSRLWGVIASEQIPGNLDSKNPDKTKRTRPTLGIPILLNMKKADDEKDKWEGQIYDATSGKTYDANIQLKLRRHDLVRRPDLDARG
;
A
#
# COMPACT_ATOMS: atom_id res chain seq x y z
N MET A 1 -30.87 12.93 33.45
CA MET A 1 -30.67 12.62 32.02
C MET A 1 -29.16 12.54 31.78
N PHE A 2 -28.56 11.35 31.71
CA PHE A 2 -27.14 11.18 31.40
C PHE A 2 -26.99 10.99 29.89
N LEU A 3 -26.25 11.87 29.21
CA LEU A 3 -25.81 11.63 27.83
C LEU A 3 -24.61 10.67 27.86
N LEU A 4 -24.78 9.46 27.31
CA LEU A 4 -23.65 8.62 26.93
C LEU A 4 -23.05 9.19 25.63
N ALA A 5 -21.85 9.75 25.71
CA ALA A 5 -21.04 10.03 24.54
C ALA A 5 -20.47 8.70 24.01
N ALA A 6 -20.95 8.27 22.83
CA ALA A 6 -20.32 7.17 22.10
C ALA A 6 -18.98 7.67 21.53
N ALA A 7 -17.87 7.29 22.17
CA ALA A 7 -16.55 7.46 21.59
C ALA A 7 -16.40 6.48 20.41
N GLY A 8 -16.57 6.98 19.19
CA GLY A 8 -16.23 6.22 17.99
C GLY A 8 -14.72 5.95 17.99
N ALA A 9 -14.32 4.68 17.98
CA ALA A 9 -12.93 4.32 17.78
C ALA A 9 -12.50 4.76 16.38
N ALA A 10 -11.60 5.74 16.30
CA ALA A 10 -10.96 6.10 15.05
C ALA A 10 -10.05 4.94 14.64
N SER A 11 -10.45 4.17 13.63
CA SER A 11 -9.56 3.18 13.02
C SER A 11 -8.39 3.91 12.38
N ALA A 12 -7.16 3.50 12.70
CA ALA A 12 -5.99 3.99 12.00
C ALA A 12 -6.12 3.63 10.50
N ALA A 13 -5.69 4.54 9.62
CA ALA A 13 -5.65 4.24 8.20
C ALA A 13 -4.60 3.14 7.95
N GLU A 14 -5.00 2.11 7.22
CA GLU A 14 -4.13 1.00 6.82
C GLU A 14 -4.01 0.97 5.30
N PRO A 15 -2.85 0.58 4.75
CA PRO A 15 -2.62 0.60 3.31
C PRO A 15 -3.21 -0.66 2.63
N LEU A 16 -4.21 -1.31 3.23
CA LEU A 16 -4.82 -2.52 2.68
C LEU A 16 -5.66 -2.21 1.43
N GLY A 17 -5.76 -3.18 0.53
CA GLY A 17 -6.57 -3.05 -0.70
C GLY A 17 -5.73 -2.84 -1.96
N GLU A 18 -6.35 -2.31 -3.02
CA GLU A 18 -5.73 -2.16 -4.33
C GLU A 18 -5.17 -0.76 -4.56
N TRP A 19 -3.90 -0.71 -4.97
CA TRP A 19 -3.13 0.50 -5.19
C TRP A 19 -2.57 0.51 -6.61
N LYS A 20 -2.81 1.59 -7.33
CA LYS A 20 -2.25 1.78 -8.65
C LYS A 20 -0.78 2.15 -8.54
N VAL A 21 0.09 1.48 -9.30
CA VAL A 21 1.48 1.91 -9.47
C VAL A 21 1.49 3.18 -10.30
N GLU A 22 2.50 4.03 -10.09
CA GLU A 22 2.76 5.19 -10.93
C GLU A 22 2.82 4.79 -12.42
N ASP A 23 2.38 5.68 -13.31
CA ASP A 23 2.17 5.44 -14.74
C ASP A 23 1.11 4.38 -15.10
N ASP A 24 0.29 3.92 -14.16
CA ASP A 24 -0.83 3.01 -14.41
C ASP A 24 -0.43 1.63 -14.97
N LYS A 25 0.85 1.25 -14.85
CA LYS A 25 1.40 0.02 -15.44
C LYS A 25 0.90 -1.25 -14.76
N ALA A 26 0.51 -1.16 -13.50
CA ALA A 26 0.00 -2.28 -12.71
C ALA A 26 -0.85 -1.78 -11.53
N THR A 27 -1.61 -2.70 -10.95
CA THR A 27 -2.23 -2.52 -9.64
C THR A 27 -1.65 -3.53 -8.66
N ILE A 28 -1.32 -3.09 -7.45
CA ILE A 28 -0.81 -3.92 -6.36
C ILE A 28 -1.91 -4.10 -5.34
N ARG A 29 -2.25 -5.35 -5.01
CA ARG A 29 -3.13 -5.64 -3.87
C ARG A 29 -2.29 -5.87 -2.63
N ILE A 30 -2.51 -5.06 -1.61
CA ILE A 30 -1.85 -5.13 -0.31
C ILE A 30 -2.75 -5.86 0.67
N VAL A 31 -2.20 -6.86 1.34
CA VAL A 31 -2.86 -7.67 2.37
C VAL A 31 -1.98 -7.77 3.61
N GLU A 32 -2.60 -8.00 4.76
CA GLU A 32 -1.88 -8.35 5.97
C GLU A 32 -1.80 -9.87 6.13
N CYS A 33 -0.61 -10.37 6.46
CA CYS A 33 -0.39 -11.77 6.84
C CYS A 33 0.62 -11.81 7.99
N ASN A 34 0.22 -12.38 9.13
CA ASN A 34 1.04 -12.47 10.35
C ASN A 34 1.62 -11.11 10.79
N SER A 35 0.76 -10.08 10.88
CA SER A 35 1.13 -8.72 11.29
C SER A 35 2.18 -8.03 10.43
N ARG A 36 2.30 -8.46 9.16
CA ARG A 36 3.19 -7.91 8.14
C ARG A 36 2.39 -7.70 6.87
N LEU A 37 2.66 -6.60 6.17
CA LEU A 37 2.02 -6.35 4.89
C LEU A 37 2.80 -7.03 3.76
N TRP A 38 2.03 -7.53 2.80
CA TRP A 38 2.50 -8.14 1.57
C TRP A 38 1.72 -7.55 0.41
N GLY A 39 2.36 -7.43 -0.75
CA GLY A 39 1.76 -6.87 -1.95
C GLY A 39 1.96 -7.80 -3.13
N VAL A 40 0.90 -8.05 -3.90
CA VAL A 40 0.96 -8.86 -5.13
C VAL A 40 0.54 -8.04 -6.33
N ILE A 41 1.09 -8.34 -7.51
CA ILE A 41 0.61 -7.77 -8.78
C ILE A 41 -0.80 -8.32 -9.04
N ALA A 42 -1.82 -7.47 -8.88
CA ALA A 42 -3.22 -7.83 -9.05
C ALA A 42 -3.71 -7.61 -10.48
N SER A 43 -3.11 -6.65 -11.19
CA SER A 43 -3.32 -6.43 -12.61
C SER A 43 -2.09 -5.82 -13.26
N GLU A 44 -1.98 -5.99 -14.57
CA GLU A 44 -0.93 -5.42 -15.42
C GLU A 44 -1.60 -4.73 -16.60
N GLN A 45 -1.10 -3.56 -16.99
CA GLN A 45 -1.57 -2.87 -18.20
C GLN A 45 -1.29 -3.72 -19.45
N ILE A 46 -0.11 -4.35 -19.48
CA ILE A 46 0.30 -5.29 -20.53
C ILE A 46 0.48 -6.66 -19.85
N PRO A 47 -0.49 -7.59 -19.99
CA PRO A 47 -0.41 -8.90 -19.36
C PRO A 47 0.53 -9.84 -20.11
N GLY A 48 0.96 -10.90 -19.41
CA GLY A 48 1.75 -11.99 -20.00
C GLY A 48 3.27 -11.85 -19.84
N ASN A 49 3.72 -10.87 -19.06
CA ASN A 49 5.11 -10.77 -18.67
C ASN A 49 5.52 -11.97 -17.82
N LEU A 50 6.78 -12.38 -17.98
CA LEU A 50 7.41 -13.45 -17.20
C LEU A 50 8.50 -12.85 -16.32
N ASP A 51 8.76 -13.48 -15.19
CA ASP A 51 9.83 -13.12 -14.25
C ASP A 51 11.23 -13.51 -14.77
N SER A 52 11.50 -13.23 -16.04
CA SER A 52 12.63 -13.73 -16.83
C SER A 52 14.00 -13.37 -16.25
N LYS A 53 14.10 -12.30 -15.44
CA LYS A 53 15.35 -11.85 -14.80
C LYS A 53 15.55 -12.39 -13.39
N ASN A 54 14.65 -13.25 -12.89
CA ASN A 54 14.79 -13.81 -11.55
C ASN A 54 16.17 -14.48 -11.36
N PRO A 55 16.89 -14.22 -10.26
CA PRO A 55 18.16 -14.90 -9.97
C PRO A 55 17.99 -16.42 -9.86
N ASP A 56 16.84 -16.88 -9.36
CA ASP A 56 16.46 -18.28 -9.36
C ASP A 56 15.93 -18.68 -10.74
N LYS A 57 16.70 -19.50 -11.45
CA LYS A 57 16.37 -19.97 -12.81
C LYS A 57 15.02 -20.69 -12.88
N THR A 58 14.61 -21.36 -11.80
CA THR A 58 13.33 -22.11 -11.76
C THR A 58 12.11 -21.19 -11.75
N LYS A 59 12.29 -19.92 -11.37
CA LYS A 59 11.22 -18.92 -11.32
C LYS A 59 11.09 -18.10 -12.60
N ARG A 60 12.04 -18.21 -13.54
CA ARG A 60 12.09 -17.36 -14.75
C ARG A 60 10.94 -17.55 -15.73
N THR A 61 10.24 -18.67 -15.62
CA THR A 61 9.09 -19.02 -16.47
C THR A 61 7.75 -18.70 -15.84
N ARG A 62 7.73 -18.21 -14.59
CA ARG A 62 6.46 -17.85 -13.93
C ARG A 62 5.94 -16.52 -14.46
N PRO A 63 4.62 -16.35 -14.62
CA PRO A 63 4.01 -15.05 -14.88
C PRO A 63 4.34 -14.06 -13.77
N THR A 64 4.49 -12.78 -14.10
CA THR A 64 4.63 -11.71 -13.10
C THR A 64 3.31 -11.40 -12.40
N LEU A 65 2.18 -11.56 -13.10
CA LEU A 65 0.86 -11.49 -12.47
C LEU A 65 0.77 -12.45 -11.26
N GLY A 66 0.36 -11.92 -10.11
CA GLY A 66 0.17 -12.66 -8.87
C GLY A 66 1.44 -12.90 -8.05
N ILE A 67 2.63 -12.54 -8.53
CA ILE A 67 3.83 -12.69 -7.69
C ILE A 67 3.84 -11.66 -6.56
N PRO A 68 4.42 -12.00 -5.39
CA PRO A 68 4.66 -11.02 -4.34
C PRO A 68 5.76 -10.04 -4.77
N ILE A 69 5.47 -8.74 -4.66
CA ILE A 69 6.40 -7.64 -4.93
C ILE A 69 6.68 -6.81 -3.68
N LEU A 70 5.71 -6.56 -2.79
CA LEU A 70 5.99 -5.98 -1.47
C LEU A 70 6.17 -7.12 -0.49
N LEU A 71 7.29 -7.12 0.21
CA LEU A 71 7.75 -8.23 1.01
C LEU A 71 7.95 -7.78 2.47
N ASN A 72 7.31 -8.51 3.38
CA ASN A 72 7.62 -8.45 4.80
C ASN A 72 7.53 -7.05 5.44
N MET A 73 6.61 -6.21 4.98
CA MET A 73 6.50 -4.82 5.42
C MET A 73 6.01 -4.77 6.87
N LYS A 74 6.89 -4.43 7.80
CA LYS A 74 6.61 -4.30 9.23
C LYS A 74 6.24 -2.86 9.53
N LYS A 75 5.24 -2.63 10.39
CA LYS A 75 4.94 -1.28 10.89
C LYS A 75 6.17 -0.71 11.60
N ALA A 76 6.53 0.52 11.25
CA ALA A 76 7.64 1.22 11.89
C ALA A 76 7.21 1.69 13.28
N ASP A 77 8.13 1.59 14.25
CA ASP A 77 7.86 1.94 15.64
C ASP A 77 8.11 3.44 15.92
N ASP A 78 8.84 4.12 15.03
CA ASP A 78 9.33 5.49 15.14
C ASP A 78 8.50 6.54 14.38
N GLU A 79 7.74 6.13 13.37
CA GLU A 79 6.93 7.02 12.54
C GLU A 79 5.51 6.48 12.33
N LYS A 80 4.52 7.36 12.46
CA LYS A 80 3.11 7.02 12.28
C LYS A 80 2.81 6.72 10.81
N ASP A 81 2.00 5.69 10.60
CA ASP A 81 1.52 5.24 9.29
C ASP A 81 2.66 4.94 8.28
N LYS A 82 3.76 4.43 8.83
CA LYS A 82 4.93 3.94 8.09
C LYS A 82 5.10 2.43 8.25
N TRP A 83 5.50 1.77 7.18
CA TRP A 83 5.92 0.38 7.17
C TRP A 83 7.24 0.23 6.42
N GLU A 84 8.12 -0.65 6.88
CA GLU A 84 9.44 -0.91 6.31
C GLU A 84 9.62 -2.38 5.99
N GLY A 85 10.24 -2.67 4.86
CA GLY A 85 10.44 -4.02 4.37
C GLY A 85 11.20 -3.98 3.06
N GLN A 86 10.80 -4.81 2.11
CA GLN A 86 11.50 -4.93 0.83
C GLN A 86 10.54 -4.92 -0.35
N ILE A 87 11.05 -4.52 -1.52
CA ILE A 87 10.37 -4.61 -2.80
C ILE A 87 11.17 -5.48 -3.77
N TYR A 88 10.50 -6.44 -4.42
CA TYR A 88 11.06 -7.19 -5.55
C TYR A 88 10.68 -6.52 -6.86
N ASP A 89 11.68 -6.21 -7.68
CA ASP A 89 11.52 -5.70 -9.03
C ASP A 89 11.79 -6.81 -10.05
N ALA A 90 10.71 -7.37 -10.62
CA ALA A 90 10.79 -8.41 -11.65
C ALA A 90 11.46 -7.93 -12.96
N THR A 91 11.51 -6.62 -13.20
CA THR A 91 12.14 -6.05 -14.40
C THR A 91 13.66 -6.05 -14.32
N SER A 92 14.23 -6.05 -13.11
CA SER A 92 15.67 -6.14 -12.87
C SER A 92 16.10 -7.46 -12.22
N GLY A 93 15.16 -8.20 -11.62
CA GLY A 93 15.43 -9.41 -10.84
C GLY A 93 16.02 -9.14 -9.45
N LYS A 94 15.91 -7.89 -8.97
CA LYS A 94 16.55 -7.45 -7.72
C LYS A 94 15.52 -7.17 -6.64
N THR A 95 15.97 -7.28 -5.40
CA THR A 95 15.21 -6.91 -4.21
C THR A 95 15.90 -5.72 -3.54
N TYR A 96 15.12 -4.75 -3.11
CA TYR A 96 15.58 -3.51 -2.46
C TYR A 96 14.86 -3.28 -1.15
N ASP A 97 15.49 -2.59 -0.21
CA ASP A 97 14.79 -2.08 0.97
C ASP A 97 13.84 -0.95 0.54
N ALA A 98 12.64 -0.95 1.12
CA ALA A 98 11.57 -0.03 0.77
C ALA A 98 10.68 0.27 1.96
N ASN A 99 9.90 1.35 1.86
CA ASN A 99 8.89 1.70 2.84
C ASN A 99 7.55 2.08 2.19
N ILE A 100 6.48 1.95 2.96
CA ILE A 100 5.16 2.51 2.67
C ILE A 100 4.95 3.63 3.67
N GLN A 101 4.62 4.83 3.19
CA GLN A 101 4.17 5.93 4.02
C GLN A 101 2.77 6.35 3.55
N LEU A 102 1.76 6.14 4.39
CA LEU A 102 0.45 6.73 4.12
C LEU A 102 0.51 8.22 4.44
N LYS A 103 0.18 9.03 3.45
CA LYS A 103 -0.03 10.47 3.63
C LYS A 103 -1.53 10.70 3.75
N LEU A 104 -1.93 11.43 4.78
CA LEU A 104 -3.29 11.95 4.87
C LEU A 104 -3.55 12.81 3.63
N ARG A 105 -4.61 12.50 2.88
CA ARG A 105 -5.06 13.42 1.82
C ARG A 105 -5.57 14.69 2.49
N ARG A 106 -4.86 15.79 2.31
CA ARG A 106 -5.19 17.10 2.89
C ARG A 106 -6.28 17.83 2.08
N HIS A 107 -7.39 17.16 1.76
CA HIS A 107 -8.49 17.76 0.98
C HIS A 107 -9.80 17.97 1.77
N ASP A 108 -9.86 17.55 3.04
CA ASP A 108 -11.09 17.68 3.86
C ASP A 108 -11.11 18.93 4.76
N LEU A 109 -10.15 19.84 4.60
CA LEU A 109 -10.16 21.15 5.26
C LEU A 109 -10.43 22.29 4.27
N VAL A 110 -11.50 22.16 3.48
CA VAL A 110 -12.24 23.36 3.04
C VAL A 110 -13.31 23.62 4.09
N ARG A 111 -12.92 24.14 5.26
CA ARG A 111 -13.90 24.81 6.14
C ARG A 111 -14.41 26.01 5.37
N ARG A 112 -15.70 25.99 5.06
CA ARG A 112 -16.40 27.10 4.42
C ARG A 112 -16.21 28.38 5.26
N PRO A 113 -15.87 29.54 4.67
CA PRO A 113 -15.75 30.79 5.42
C PRO A 113 -17.10 31.45 5.78
N ASP A 114 -18.25 30.79 5.65
CA ASP A 114 -19.57 31.45 5.69
C ASP A 114 -20.35 31.33 7.01
N LEU A 115 -19.71 30.94 8.12
CA LEU A 115 -20.38 30.84 9.43
C LEU A 115 -19.83 31.78 10.52
N ASP A 116 -19.24 32.91 10.13
CA ASP A 116 -18.98 34.04 11.03
C ASP A 116 -19.60 35.31 10.44
N ALA A 117 -20.91 35.51 10.65
CA ALA A 117 -21.60 36.81 10.79
C ALA A 117 -23.06 36.71 10.36
N ARG A 118 -23.97 36.34 11.29
CA ARG A 118 -25.27 37.01 11.52
C ARG A 118 -25.79 36.67 12.92
N GLY A 119 -26.01 37.69 13.74
CA GLY A 119 -26.75 37.62 15.01
C GLY A 119 -25.91 38.01 16.21
#